data_AF-A0A497PJ38-F1
#
_entry.id   AF-A0A497PJ38-F1
#
_cell.length_a   1.000
_cell.length_b   1.000
_cell.length_c   1.000
_cell.angle_alpha   90.00
_cell.angle_beta   90.00
_cell.angle_gamma   90.00
#
_symmetry.space_group_name_H-M   'P 1'
#
loop_
_entity.id
_entity.type
_entity.pdbx_description
1 polymer ?
#
loop_
_entity_poly.entity_id
_entity_poly.type
_entity_poly.pdbx_seq_one_letter_code
_entity_poly.pdbx_strand_id
1 'polypeptide(L)'
;MADIWVDTNCTYNGDGTSPSCASADGQPGAYNNLADALANATAGDVIWVRRGSSGISVTSTLSPTNDGAEDNPIKLVGWPYYEQVSGTVDGAISGKEKFGFYDAELTATDTGHYCSAEIEFTGGANSGLKRKVIFYQYDSTNNRGEVYVFPDLPNNIQAGDTYTITLKTEEYDNRPQAGIDAGWDNDSYVRPWLSGGNFNLFDFYNDLHWDLYNLGIKDITDGRYGIYRPTGNIKNIVGEVTRYGITSGYKAKFIKDIYFWGLSNTSYGGIYAVRCPMEDIHLQGDGSGNGVGLRDCDFSRIRNLSLGKVFSLNKAFYRCIGLKAVPFDYNTTTLVYGWGVTYSDIWEPLTLGEINSDNTKFHQFHTSGEIYNVDEDATIDPPSGATTYIKMSPNSHCNSLYPLVHEENRYQSGTSKTYTWKVLIWGYSSFDVTDVEVEAWYLEESTGIKRKYSTANLSTATISDETNQVWNDLSITISPGQAGMVYFQIKLKKYELGAFIALDPKVSVS
;
A
#
# COMPACT_ATOMS: atom_id res chain seq x y z
N MET A 1 18.88 -20.79 -14.65
CA MET A 1 17.43 -20.91 -14.43
C MET A 1 17.07 -22.39 -14.40
N ALA A 2 17.41 -22.98 -13.26
CA ALA A 2 16.88 -24.25 -12.81
C ALA A 2 15.85 -24.00 -11.69
N ASP A 3 14.91 -24.91 -11.55
CA ASP A 3 14.07 -25.02 -10.37
C ASP A 3 14.81 -25.83 -9.31
N ILE A 4 14.91 -25.29 -8.10
CA ILE A 4 15.53 -25.90 -6.93
C ILE A 4 14.42 -26.19 -5.91
N TRP A 5 14.37 -27.43 -5.42
CA TRP A 5 13.28 -27.89 -4.56
C TRP A 5 13.72 -28.03 -3.10
N VAL A 6 12.92 -27.52 -2.17
CA VAL A 6 13.15 -27.62 -0.72
C VAL A 6 11.93 -28.23 -0.03
N ASP A 7 12.15 -29.31 0.72
CA ASP A 7 11.14 -29.93 1.57
C ASP A 7 11.78 -30.38 2.89
N THR A 8 11.51 -29.62 3.95
CA THR A 8 12.11 -29.86 5.27
C THR A 8 11.56 -31.10 5.99
N ASN A 9 10.55 -31.78 5.41
CA ASN A 9 10.08 -33.07 5.92
C ASN A 9 10.90 -34.24 5.36
N CYS A 10 11.75 -34.01 4.34
CA CYS A 10 12.60 -35.05 3.80
C CYS A 10 13.67 -35.49 4.80
N THR A 11 13.89 -36.80 4.88
CA THR A 11 14.92 -37.36 5.76
C THR A 11 16.33 -37.06 5.24
N TYR A 12 16.54 -37.29 3.95
CA TYR A 12 17.84 -37.10 3.29
C TYR A 12 17.90 -35.76 2.57
N ASN A 13 19.10 -35.21 2.52
CA ASN A 13 19.36 -33.97 1.82
C ASN A 13 19.66 -34.25 0.34
N GLY A 14 18.69 -34.00 -0.54
CA GLY A 14 18.87 -34.19 -1.97
C GLY A 14 19.79 -33.15 -2.62
N ASP A 15 19.86 -33.17 -3.95
CA ASP A 15 20.60 -32.21 -4.78
C ASP A 15 19.74 -31.02 -5.26
N GLY A 16 18.47 -30.98 -4.87
CA GLY A 16 17.49 -29.97 -5.23
C GLY A 16 16.90 -30.11 -6.63
N THR A 17 17.19 -31.17 -7.39
CA THR A 17 16.76 -31.32 -8.80
C THR A 17 15.36 -31.92 -8.98
N SER A 18 14.73 -32.38 -7.90
CA SER A 18 13.41 -33.01 -7.93
C SER A 18 12.55 -32.59 -6.73
N PRO A 19 11.23 -32.42 -6.88
CA PRO A 19 10.31 -32.14 -5.78
C PRO A 19 10.11 -33.31 -4.81
N SER A 20 10.60 -34.51 -5.15
CA SER A 20 10.50 -35.70 -4.30
C SER A 20 11.63 -35.76 -3.28
N CYS A 21 11.42 -36.38 -2.12
CA CYS A 21 12.53 -36.64 -1.20
C CYS A 21 13.55 -37.59 -1.84
N ALA A 22 14.84 -37.27 -1.66
CA ALA A 22 15.92 -38.13 -2.07
C ALA A 22 15.93 -39.44 -1.27
N SER A 23 16.42 -40.52 -1.89
CA SER A 23 16.56 -41.83 -1.22
C SER A 23 17.84 -41.95 -0.37
N ALA A 24 18.79 -41.04 -0.58
CA ALA A 24 20.04 -40.86 0.18
C ALA A 24 20.59 -39.45 -0.06
N ASP A 25 21.54 -39.00 0.77
CA ASP A 25 22.13 -37.66 0.62
C ASP A 25 22.85 -37.47 -0.72
N GLY A 26 22.66 -36.29 -1.32
CA GLY A 26 23.26 -35.89 -2.61
C GLY A 26 22.70 -36.61 -3.84
N GLN A 27 21.64 -37.41 -3.69
CA GLN A 27 20.90 -38.00 -4.81
C GLN A 27 19.81 -37.04 -5.33
N PRO A 28 19.27 -37.28 -6.55
CA PRO A 28 18.13 -36.55 -7.07
C PRO A 28 16.98 -36.48 -6.06
N GLY A 29 16.61 -35.25 -5.67
CA GLY A 29 15.54 -34.99 -4.71
C GLY A 29 15.64 -33.63 -4.05
N ALA A 30 14.62 -33.25 -3.28
CA ALA A 30 14.56 -31.94 -2.63
C ALA A 30 15.63 -31.81 -1.53
N TYR A 31 16.16 -30.60 -1.35
CA TYR A 31 16.94 -30.27 -0.17
C TYR A 31 16.06 -30.41 1.07
N ASN A 32 16.60 -30.99 2.14
CA ASN A 32 15.86 -31.12 3.41
C ASN A 32 16.03 -29.89 4.33
N ASN A 33 16.81 -28.91 3.88
CA ASN A 33 17.01 -27.66 4.60
C ASN A 33 17.19 -26.51 3.61
N LEU A 34 16.76 -25.31 4.03
CA LEU A 34 16.77 -24.14 3.17
C LEU A 34 18.19 -23.58 2.95
N ALA A 35 19.09 -23.75 3.93
CA ALA A 35 20.44 -23.19 3.85
C ALA A 35 21.24 -23.77 2.66
N ASP A 36 21.14 -25.08 2.43
CA ASP A 36 21.82 -25.73 1.31
C ASP A 36 21.27 -25.29 -0.05
N ALA A 37 19.95 -25.11 -0.17
CA ALA A 37 19.36 -24.57 -1.39
C ALA A 37 19.86 -23.15 -1.69
N LEU A 38 19.92 -22.28 -0.67
CA LEU A 38 20.44 -20.92 -0.80
C LEU A 38 21.92 -20.89 -1.20
N ALA A 39 22.71 -21.85 -0.71
CA ALA A 39 24.15 -21.96 -1.00
C ALA A 39 24.45 -22.48 -2.42
N ASN A 40 23.50 -23.20 -3.04
CA ASN A 40 23.69 -23.80 -4.37
C ASN A 40 22.98 -23.02 -5.50
N ALA A 41 22.11 -22.06 -5.18
CA ALA A 41 21.40 -21.28 -6.18
C ALA A 41 22.32 -20.29 -6.92
N THR A 42 22.08 -20.13 -8.22
CA THR A 42 22.81 -19.20 -9.10
C THR A 42 21.85 -18.22 -9.78
N ALA A 43 22.39 -17.16 -10.39
CA ALA A 43 21.59 -16.10 -11.01
C ALA A 43 20.50 -16.65 -11.96
N GLY A 44 19.27 -16.19 -11.73
CA GLY A 44 18.08 -16.61 -12.47
C GLY A 44 17.49 -17.95 -12.04
N ASP A 45 17.99 -18.62 -11.00
CA ASP A 45 17.36 -19.83 -10.45
C ASP A 45 16.14 -19.48 -9.58
N VAL A 46 15.24 -20.46 -9.45
CA VAL A 46 14.02 -20.36 -8.63
C VAL A 46 14.06 -21.45 -7.56
N ILE A 47 14.04 -21.06 -6.30
CA ILE A 47 13.98 -21.95 -5.15
C ILE A 47 12.52 -22.06 -4.70
N TRP A 48 11.95 -23.25 -4.84
CA TRP A 48 10.60 -23.60 -4.40
C TRP A 48 10.64 -24.23 -3.01
N VAL A 49 9.99 -23.59 -2.04
CA VAL A 49 9.92 -24.09 -0.66
C VAL A 49 8.55 -24.71 -0.41
N ARG A 50 8.54 -26.02 -0.11
CA ARG A 50 7.32 -26.77 0.19
C ARG A 50 6.56 -26.15 1.37
N ARG A 51 5.23 -26.21 1.29
CA ARG A 51 4.35 -25.97 2.44
C ARG A 51 4.55 -27.09 3.46
N GLY A 52 4.33 -26.79 4.73
CA GLY A 52 4.42 -27.79 5.79
C GLY A 52 3.06 -28.02 6.43
N SER A 53 2.93 -29.09 7.21
CA SER A 53 1.90 -29.22 8.26
C SER A 53 2.28 -28.47 9.55
N SER A 54 3.53 -28.00 9.62
CA SER A 54 4.08 -27.20 10.71
C SER A 54 4.98 -26.09 10.15
N GLY A 55 5.26 -25.08 10.97
CA GLY A 55 6.23 -24.05 10.60
C GLY A 55 7.65 -24.62 10.52
N ILE A 56 8.40 -24.19 9.51
CA ILE A 56 9.83 -24.47 9.33
C ILE A 56 10.59 -23.69 10.40
N SER A 57 11.12 -24.42 11.39
CA SER A 57 11.98 -23.82 12.41
C SER A 57 13.36 -23.58 11.84
N VAL A 58 13.76 -22.31 11.82
CA VAL A 58 15.12 -21.91 11.46
C VAL A 58 15.91 -21.76 12.76
N THR A 59 17.11 -22.31 12.83
CA THR A 59 17.94 -22.31 14.06
C THR A 59 19.06 -21.26 14.03
N SER A 60 19.33 -20.66 12.88
CA SER A 60 20.35 -19.64 12.67
C SER A 60 20.01 -18.76 11.47
N THR A 61 20.63 -17.58 11.35
CA THR A 61 20.40 -16.68 10.21
C THR A 61 20.64 -17.37 8.88
N LEU A 62 19.66 -17.28 7.97
CA LEU A 62 19.83 -17.66 6.58
C LEU A 62 20.57 -16.52 5.88
N SER A 63 21.84 -16.74 5.59
CA SER A 63 22.72 -15.79 4.90
C SER A 63 23.03 -16.30 3.49
N PRO A 64 22.20 -15.98 2.48
CA PRO A 64 22.57 -16.23 1.09
C PRO A 64 23.93 -15.62 0.79
N THR A 65 24.77 -16.40 0.12
CA THR A 65 26.13 -15.96 -0.28
C THR A 65 26.26 -15.76 -1.78
N ASN A 66 25.35 -16.37 -2.55
CA ASN A 66 25.29 -16.21 -4.00
C ASN A 66 24.40 -15.01 -4.35
N ASP A 67 24.80 -14.34 -5.42
CA ASP A 67 24.09 -13.19 -5.96
C ASP A 67 23.37 -13.55 -7.25
N GLY A 68 22.21 -12.94 -7.45
CA GLY A 68 21.57 -12.88 -8.75
C GLY A 68 22.19 -11.81 -9.63
N ALA A 69 21.48 -11.46 -10.69
CA ALA A 69 21.73 -10.25 -11.46
C ALA A 69 20.45 -9.40 -11.49
N GLU A 70 20.59 -8.10 -11.78
CA GLU A 70 19.45 -7.18 -11.82
C GLU A 70 18.30 -7.68 -12.71
N ASP A 71 18.64 -8.26 -13.87
CA ASP A 71 17.70 -8.82 -14.84
C ASP A 71 17.44 -10.32 -14.64
N ASN A 72 18.23 -10.99 -13.80
CA ASN A 72 18.11 -12.42 -13.49
C ASN A 72 18.31 -12.65 -11.98
N PRO A 73 17.39 -12.14 -11.13
CA PRO A 73 17.51 -12.32 -9.69
C PRO A 73 17.37 -13.81 -9.33
N ILE A 74 17.93 -14.20 -8.18
CA ILE A 74 17.58 -15.48 -7.58
C ILE A 74 16.21 -15.31 -6.93
N LYS A 75 15.27 -16.20 -7.24
CA LYS A 75 13.92 -16.14 -6.65
C LYS A 75 13.80 -17.15 -5.53
N LEU A 76 13.38 -16.71 -4.35
CA LEU A 76 12.93 -17.59 -3.27
C LEU A 76 11.41 -17.52 -3.19
N VAL A 77 10.75 -18.64 -3.51
CA VAL A 77 9.31 -18.73 -3.66
C VAL A 77 8.77 -19.80 -2.73
N GLY A 78 7.91 -19.41 -1.78
CA GLY A 78 7.09 -20.39 -1.09
C GLY A 78 6.08 -20.99 -2.07
N TRP A 79 5.92 -22.32 -2.03
CA TRP A 79 5.11 -23.06 -3.00
C TRP A 79 3.73 -22.40 -3.19
N PRO A 80 3.33 -22.10 -4.44
CA PRO A 80 2.15 -21.33 -4.71
C PRO A 80 0.91 -22.12 -4.29
N TYR A 81 -0.08 -21.41 -3.76
CA TYR A 81 -1.39 -21.96 -3.46
C TYR A 81 -2.41 -21.23 -4.32
N TYR A 82 -3.29 -22.02 -4.93
CA TYR A 82 -4.48 -21.51 -5.61
C TYR A 82 -5.69 -22.11 -4.93
N GLU A 83 -6.54 -21.23 -4.42
CA GLU A 83 -7.81 -21.61 -3.82
C GLU A 83 -8.87 -20.63 -4.28
N GLN A 84 -9.99 -21.20 -4.68
CA GLN A 84 -11.18 -20.46 -5.03
C GLN A 84 -12.25 -20.84 -4.02
N VAL A 85 -12.55 -19.89 -3.15
CA VAL A 85 -13.61 -20.00 -2.16
C VAL A 85 -14.86 -19.31 -2.70
N SER A 86 -16.04 -19.87 -2.45
CA SER A 86 -17.31 -19.19 -2.77
C SER A 86 -18.28 -19.30 -1.61
N GLY A 87 -19.09 -18.26 -1.41
CA GLY A 87 -20.06 -18.27 -0.33
C GLY A 87 -21.18 -17.24 -0.48
N THR A 88 -21.90 -17.06 0.61
CA THR A 88 -23.00 -16.09 0.75
C THR A 88 -22.71 -15.08 1.85
N VAL A 89 -23.08 -13.83 1.62
CA VAL A 89 -23.03 -12.79 2.65
C VAL A 89 -24.05 -13.12 3.74
N ASP A 90 -23.60 -13.19 5.00
CA ASP A 90 -24.44 -13.43 6.15
C ASP A 90 -24.86 -12.09 6.81
N GLY A 91 -26.15 -11.79 6.77
CA GLY A 91 -26.74 -10.56 7.33
C GLY A 91 -26.56 -9.30 6.46
N ALA A 92 -27.28 -8.23 6.84
CA ALA A 92 -27.10 -6.92 6.23
C ALA A 92 -25.87 -6.25 6.86
N ILE A 93 -24.83 -6.01 6.07
CA ILE A 93 -23.58 -5.43 6.57
C ILE A 93 -23.69 -3.90 6.46
N SER A 94 -23.76 -3.26 7.62
CA SER A 94 -23.77 -1.81 7.79
C SER A 94 -22.48 -1.41 8.51
N GLY A 95 -21.56 -0.74 7.82
CA GLY A 95 -20.27 -0.32 8.37
C GLY A 95 -19.06 -0.82 7.58
N LYS A 96 -17.94 -0.09 7.66
CA LYS A 96 -17.07 0.17 6.51
C LYS A 96 -15.79 -0.67 6.37
N GLU A 97 -15.40 -1.48 7.34
CA GLU A 97 -14.04 -2.07 7.31
C GLU A 97 -13.99 -3.59 7.52
N LYS A 98 -15.12 -4.22 7.88
CA LYS A 98 -15.20 -5.67 8.15
C LYS A 98 -16.44 -6.28 7.53
N PHE A 99 -16.22 -7.27 6.67
CA PHE A 99 -17.29 -8.08 6.13
C PHE A 99 -17.17 -9.48 6.70
N GLY A 100 -18.23 -9.91 7.40
CA GLY A 100 -18.38 -11.30 7.79
C GLY A 100 -18.92 -12.08 6.60
N PHE A 101 -18.13 -13.01 6.11
CA PHE A 101 -18.53 -13.94 5.09
C PHE A 101 -18.69 -15.32 5.71
N TYR A 102 -19.83 -15.95 5.48
CA TYR A 102 -19.97 -17.34 5.83
C TYR A 102 -19.35 -18.17 4.71
N ASP A 103 -18.37 -18.96 5.09
CA ASP A 103 -17.77 -19.99 4.26
C ASP A 103 -17.79 -21.28 5.06
N ALA A 104 -18.48 -22.28 4.52
CA ALA A 104 -18.62 -23.59 5.15
C ALA A 104 -17.38 -24.47 4.94
N GLU A 105 -16.49 -24.10 4.01
CA GLU A 105 -15.26 -24.82 3.70
C GLU A 105 -14.10 -24.38 4.59
N LEU A 106 -14.13 -23.13 5.11
CA LEU A 106 -13.21 -22.68 6.13
C LEU A 106 -13.50 -23.29 7.51
N THR A 107 -12.44 -23.75 8.15
CA THR A 107 -12.44 -24.36 9.48
C THR A 107 -11.49 -23.63 10.43
N ALA A 108 -11.65 -23.88 11.74
CA ALA A 108 -10.78 -23.30 12.77
C ALA A 108 -9.30 -23.71 12.67
N THR A 109 -8.97 -24.70 11.82
CA THR A 109 -7.61 -25.17 11.58
C THR A 109 -6.92 -24.45 10.42
N ASP A 110 -7.68 -23.72 9.60
CA ASP A 110 -7.15 -23.00 8.46
C ASP A 110 -6.39 -21.76 8.93
N THR A 111 -5.07 -21.79 8.75
CA THR A 111 -4.16 -20.74 9.20
C THR A 111 -3.33 -20.22 8.03
N GLY A 112 -3.20 -18.89 7.94
CA GLY A 112 -2.28 -18.27 6.99
C GLY A 112 -2.86 -17.79 5.65
N HIS A 113 -4.18 -17.68 5.48
CA HIS A 113 -4.85 -17.18 4.24
C HIS A 113 -4.63 -15.66 3.98
N TYR A 114 -3.50 -15.11 4.38
CA TYR A 114 -3.25 -13.68 4.39
C TYR A 114 -2.60 -13.19 3.10
N CYS A 115 -3.09 -12.05 2.62
CA CYS A 115 -2.67 -11.16 1.53
C CYS A 115 -2.70 -11.67 0.06
N SER A 116 -3.31 -10.79 -0.75
CA SER A 116 -3.66 -10.83 -2.18
C SER A 116 -4.72 -11.86 -2.60
N ALA A 117 -5.98 -11.50 -2.35
CA ALA A 117 -7.12 -12.14 -2.99
C ALA A 117 -7.93 -11.10 -3.78
N GLU A 118 -8.70 -11.57 -4.76
CA GLU A 118 -9.77 -10.77 -5.36
C GLU A 118 -11.10 -11.36 -4.89
N ILE A 119 -11.95 -10.53 -4.30
CA ILE A 119 -13.35 -10.88 -4.11
C ILE A 119 -14.15 -10.38 -5.31
N GLU A 120 -14.93 -11.26 -5.92
CA GLU A 120 -15.91 -10.96 -6.95
C GLU A 120 -17.30 -11.28 -6.42
N PHE A 121 -18.20 -10.31 -6.46
CA PHE A 121 -19.61 -10.57 -6.19
C PHE A 121 -20.22 -11.26 -7.40
N THR A 122 -20.71 -12.48 -7.21
CA THR A 122 -21.26 -13.31 -8.30
C THR A 122 -22.78 -13.20 -8.41
N GLY A 123 -23.45 -12.60 -7.43
CA GLY A 123 -24.91 -12.46 -7.40
C GLY A 123 -25.38 -11.30 -6.53
N GLY A 124 -26.67 -10.96 -6.67
CA GLY A 124 -27.26 -9.81 -5.99
C GLY A 124 -27.04 -8.47 -6.71
N ALA A 125 -27.29 -7.36 -6.01
CA ALA A 125 -27.22 -6.01 -6.59
C ALA A 125 -25.78 -5.59 -6.98
N ASN A 126 -24.78 -6.32 -6.51
CA ASN A 126 -23.37 -6.04 -6.70
C ASN A 126 -22.68 -7.03 -7.67
N SER A 127 -23.43 -7.86 -8.39
CA SER A 127 -22.88 -8.86 -9.31
C SER A 127 -21.89 -8.26 -10.34
N GLY A 128 -20.73 -8.89 -10.51
CA GLY A 128 -19.61 -8.44 -11.35
C GLY A 128 -18.66 -7.45 -10.68
N LEU A 129 -18.95 -7.00 -9.46
CA LEU A 129 -18.07 -6.11 -8.72
C LEU A 129 -16.87 -6.87 -8.17
N LYS A 130 -15.66 -6.44 -8.52
CA LYS A 130 -14.40 -6.98 -7.99
C LYS A 130 -13.76 -6.01 -6.99
N ARG A 131 -13.18 -6.55 -5.92
CA ARG A 131 -12.34 -5.80 -4.96
C ARG A 131 -11.11 -6.60 -4.59
N LYS A 132 -10.02 -5.89 -4.29
CA LYS A 132 -8.88 -6.51 -3.63
C LYS A 132 -9.23 -6.79 -2.18
N VAL A 133 -8.93 -7.99 -1.75
CA VAL A 133 -8.96 -8.44 -0.36
C VAL A 133 -7.57 -8.19 0.22
N ILE A 134 -7.53 -7.35 1.24
CA ILE A 134 -6.30 -7.09 2.00
C ILE A 134 -6.12 -8.18 3.07
N PHE A 135 -7.22 -8.69 3.63
CA PHE A 135 -7.18 -9.64 4.75
C PHE A 135 -8.32 -10.65 4.72
N TYR A 136 -8.03 -11.89 5.10
CA TYR A 136 -9.02 -12.93 5.39
C TYR A 136 -8.60 -13.69 6.64
N GLN A 137 -9.46 -13.75 7.67
CA GLN A 137 -9.23 -14.51 8.90
C GLN A 137 -10.45 -15.31 9.27
N TYR A 138 -10.27 -16.57 9.67
CA TYR A 138 -11.34 -17.30 10.34
C TYR A 138 -11.53 -16.79 11.78
N ASP A 139 -12.71 -16.26 12.08
CA ASP A 139 -13.17 -15.95 13.42
C ASP A 139 -13.81 -17.20 14.04
N SER A 140 -13.05 -17.87 14.90
CA SER A 140 -13.50 -19.06 15.62
C SER A 140 -14.64 -18.80 16.60
N THR A 141 -14.88 -17.56 17.00
CA THR A 141 -15.96 -17.19 17.91
C THR A 141 -17.30 -17.21 17.19
N ASN A 142 -17.30 -16.81 15.92
CA ASN A 142 -18.50 -16.69 15.09
C ASN A 142 -18.58 -17.74 13.98
N ASN A 143 -17.61 -18.68 13.91
CA ASN A 143 -17.48 -19.71 12.88
C ASN A 143 -17.63 -19.15 11.45
N ARG A 144 -16.88 -18.09 11.14
CA ARG A 144 -16.97 -17.41 9.84
C ARG A 144 -15.64 -16.79 9.43
N GLY A 145 -15.44 -16.58 8.13
CA GLY A 145 -14.34 -15.77 7.62
C GLY A 145 -14.64 -14.27 7.76
N GLU A 146 -13.71 -13.50 8.30
CA GLU A 146 -13.73 -12.04 8.26
C GLU A 146 -12.77 -11.57 7.17
N VAL A 147 -13.30 -10.79 6.23
CA VAL A 147 -12.52 -10.20 5.15
C VAL A 147 -12.44 -8.69 5.32
N TYR A 148 -11.25 -8.14 5.09
CA TYR A 148 -11.06 -6.70 4.93
C TYR A 148 -10.70 -6.44 3.47
N VAL A 149 -11.42 -5.51 2.87
CA VAL A 149 -11.38 -5.19 1.44
C VAL A 149 -10.96 -3.75 1.27
N PHE A 150 -10.25 -3.47 0.18
CA PHE A 150 -9.85 -2.10 -0.14
C PHE A 150 -10.04 -1.78 -1.64
N PRO A 151 -10.58 -0.60 -1.99
CA PRO A 151 -11.30 0.33 -1.09
C PRO A 151 -12.60 -0.31 -0.57
N ASP A 152 -13.25 0.34 0.40
CA ASP A 152 -14.54 -0.07 0.96
C ASP A 152 -15.51 -0.57 -0.11
N LEU A 153 -16.26 -1.61 0.23
CA LEU A 153 -17.37 -2.05 -0.58
C LEU A 153 -18.50 -1.01 -0.55
N PRO A 154 -19.28 -0.87 -1.63
CA PRO A 154 -20.40 0.05 -1.64
C PRO A 154 -21.43 -0.34 -0.56
N ASN A 155 -22.08 0.67 0.03
CA ASN A 155 -22.96 0.55 1.22
C ASN A 155 -24.25 -0.30 1.00
N ASN A 156 -24.37 -1.02 -0.11
CA ASN A 156 -25.57 -1.70 -0.57
C ASN A 156 -25.39 -3.23 -0.67
N ILE A 157 -24.44 -3.82 0.04
CA ILE A 157 -24.35 -5.29 0.14
C ILE A 157 -25.48 -5.80 1.03
N GLN A 158 -26.32 -6.65 0.46
CA GLN A 158 -27.47 -7.22 1.15
C GLN A 158 -27.17 -8.64 1.63
N ALA A 159 -27.86 -9.06 2.69
CA ALA A 159 -27.87 -10.45 3.12
C ALA A 159 -28.27 -11.34 1.93
N GLY A 160 -27.49 -12.38 1.66
CA GLY A 160 -27.74 -13.31 0.54
C GLY A 160 -27.08 -12.94 -0.79
N ASP A 161 -26.37 -11.82 -0.90
CA ASP A 161 -25.44 -11.59 -2.02
C ASP A 161 -24.41 -12.75 -2.06
N THR A 162 -24.10 -13.26 -3.25
CA THR A 162 -23.10 -14.33 -3.41
C THR A 162 -21.78 -13.75 -3.85
N TYR A 163 -20.70 -14.37 -3.40
CA TYR A 163 -19.34 -13.93 -3.70
C TYR A 163 -18.42 -15.11 -3.98
N THR A 164 -17.33 -14.84 -4.69
CA THR A 164 -16.18 -15.71 -4.89
C THR A 164 -14.95 -14.96 -4.43
N ILE A 165 -14.17 -15.54 -3.53
CA ILE A 165 -12.82 -15.08 -3.21
C ILE A 165 -11.85 -15.95 -3.99
N THR A 166 -11.03 -15.33 -4.82
CA THR A 166 -9.95 -16.02 -5.53
C THR A 166 -8.63 -15.62 -4.91
N LEU A 167 -7.98 -16.58 -4.27
CA LEU A 167 -6.61 -16.45 -3.80
C LEU A 167 -5.69 -16.78 -4.97
N LYS A 168 -5.01 -15.76 -5.50
CA LYS A 168 -4.04 -15.92 -6.59
C LYS A 168 -2.67 -15.50 -6.09
N THR A 169 -1.73 -16.44 -6.08
CA THR A 169 -0.31 -16.10 -5.99
C THR A 169 0.14 -15.55 -7.36
N GLU A 170 0.89 -14.45 -7.38
CA GLU A 170 1.27 -13.77 -8.63
C GLU A 170 2.29 -14.56 -9.49
N GLU A 171 3.09 -15.43 -8.88
CA GLU A 171 3.97 -16.33 -9.62
C GLU A 171 3.17 -17.58 -10.02
N TYR A 172 3.18 -17.87 -11.32
CA TYR A 172 2.36 -18.91 -11.95
C TYR A 172 2.47 -20.27 -11.23
N ASP A 173 1.34 -20.78 -10.76
CA ASP A 173 1.12 -22.20 -10.52
C ASP A 173 1.11 -22.93 -11.88
N ASN A 174 2.27 -23.39 -12.33
CA ASN A 174 2.46 -24.13 -13.58
C ASN A 174 2.24 -25.65 -13.42
N ARG A 175 1.48 -26.11 -12.41
CA ARG A 175 1.28 -27.54 -12.11
C ARG A 175 1.08 -28.42 -13.36
N PRO A 176 1.95 -29.41 -13.61
CA PRO A 176 1.62 -30.60 -14.38
C PRO A 176 0.67 -31.47 -13.55
N GLN A 177 -0.63 -31.45 -13.87
CA GLN A 177 -1.63 -32.23 -13.15
C GLN A 177 -1.41 -33.75 -13.34
N ALA A 178 -1.23 -34.44 -12.21
CA ALA A 178 -1.05 -35.88 -11.98
C ALA A 178 0.39 -36.45 -12.13
N GLY A 179 0.92 -36.97 -11.02
CA GLY A 179 2.13 -37.82 -10.96
C GLY A 179 3.37 -37.18 -10.31
N ILE A 180 3.52 -35.86 -10.39
CA ILE A 180 4.67 -35.11 -9.83
C ILE A 180 4.33 -34.52 -8.44
N ASP A 181 3.08 -34.07 -8.24
CA ASP A 181 2.70 -33.23 -7.08
C ASP A 181 1.82 -33.93 -6.03
N ALA A 182 1.69 -35.26 -6.08
CA ALA A 182 0.70 -36.01 -5.29
C ALA A 182 0.82 -35.89 -3.74
N GLY A 183 1.82 -35.15 -3.23
CA GLY A 183 1.94 -34.79 -1.81
C GLY A 183 2.04 -33.29 -1.51
N TRP A 184 2.33 -32.43 -2.49
CA TRP A 184 2.61 -31.00 -2.28
C TRP A 184 1.34 -30.14 -2.11
N ASP A 185 0.16 -30.71 -2.41
CA ASP A 185 -1.15 -30.06 -2.36
C ASP A 185 -2.00 -30.41 -1.11
N ASN A 186 -1.50 -31.24 -0.19
CA ASN A 186 -2.27 -31.74 0.96
C ASN A 186 -1.76 -31.22 2.32
N ASP A 187 -1.18 -30.02 2.34
CA ASP A 187 -0.59 -29.41 3.54
C ASP A 187 -1.57 -28.41 4.19
N SER A 188 -1.54 -28.30 5.52
CA SER A 188 -2.46 -27.46 6.31
C SER A 188 -2.16 -25.95 6.26
N TYR A 189 -0.98 -25.56 5.77
CA TYR A 189 -0.62 -24.17 5.57
C TYR A 189 -0.65 -23.83 4.08
N VAL A 190 -1.26 -22.70 3.74
CA VAL A 190 -1.32 -22.18 2.36
C VAL A 190 0.02 -21.64 1.83
N ARG A 191 1.03 -21.49 2.70
CA ARG A 191 2.41 -21.08 2.37
C ARG A 191 3.39 -21.56 3.45
N PRO A 192 4.70 -21.67 3.16
CA PRO A 192 5.68 -22.02 4.19
C PRO A 192 5.81 -20.92 5.26
N TRP A 193 5.75 -21.33 6.52
CA TRP A 193 5.97 -20.46 7.68
C TRP A 193 7.38 -20.64 8.23
N LEU A 194 8.21 -19.61 8.12
CA LEU A 194 9.54 -19.59 8.68
C LEU A 194 9.49 -18.96 10.08
N SER A 195 9.84 -19.74 11.09
CA SER A 195 9.92 -19.30 12.48
C SER A 195 11.37 -19.00 12.83
N GLY A 196 11.63 -17.77 13.25
CA GLY A 196 12.96 -17.31 13.68
C GLY A 196 13.13 -17.31 15.21
N GLY A 197 14.37 -17.12 15.65
CA GLY A 197 14.71 -16.92 17.06
C GLY A 197 15.26 -15.52 17.31
N ASN A 198 16.27 -15.40 18.18
CA ASN A 198 16.94 -14.13 18.47
C ASN A 198 18.03 -13.77 17.43
N PHE A 199 17.72 -13.92 16.15
CA PHE A 199 18.61 -13.63 15.02
C PHE A 199 17.82 -13.07 13.82
N ASN A 200 18.52 -12.49 12.83
CA ASN A 200 17.86 -12.06 11.59
C ASN A 200 17.47 -13.30 10.80
N LEU A 201 16.20 -13.48 10.42
CA LEU A 201 15.78 -14.70 9.73
C LEU A 201 16.48 -14.81 8.36
N PHE A 202 16.41 -13.76 7.54
CA PHE A 202 17.23 -13.60 6.34
C PHE A 202 18.17 -12.40 6.47
N ASP A 203 19.42 -12.58 6.03
CA ASP A 203 20.43 -11.52 5.94
C ASP A 203 21.10 -11.51 4.55
N PHE A 204 20.66 -10.59 3.70
CA PHE A 204 21.19 -10.37 2.35
C PHE A 204 22.34 -9.35 2.41
N TYR A 205 23.51 -9.82 2.82
CA TYR A 205 24.69 -8.99 2.90
C TYR A 205 25.30 -8.74 1.50
N ASN A 206 25.70 -7.50 1.18
CA ASN A 206 26.32 -7.07 -0.11
C ASN A 206 25.42 -7.02 -1.36
N ASP A 207 24.21 -6.47 -1.23
CA ASP A 207 23.38 -6.07 -2.37
C ASP A 207 22.90 -7.20 -3.27
N LEU A 208 22.70 -8.38 -2.67
CA LEU A 208 22.32 -9.56 -3.42
C LEU A 208 20.94 -9.38 -4.07
N HIS A 209 20.86 -9.56 -5.38
CA HIS A 209 19.66 -9.50 -6.21
C HIS A 209 18.78 -10.73 -5.99
N TRP A 210 18.00 -10.66 -4.91
CA TRP A 210 17.04 -11.67 -4.51
C TRP A 210 15.62 -11.14 -4.54
N ASP A 211 14.76 -11.89 -5.20
CA ASP A 211 13.32 -11.70 -5.14
C ASP A 211 12.69 -12.71 -4.17
N LEU A 212 11.81 -12.26 -3.29
CA LEU A 212 11.15 -13.08 -2.27
C LEU A 212 9.64 -13.07 -2.48
N TYR A 213 9.03 -14.24 -2.55
CA TYR A 213 7.61 -14.42 -2.84
C TYR A 213 6.95 -15.44 -1.93
N ASN A 214 5.72 -15.14 -1.48
CA ASN A 214 4.80 -16.09 -0.86
C ASN A 214 5.37 -16.80 0.39
N LEU A 215 5.90 -16.02 1.34
CA LEU A 215 6.47 -16.55 2.59
C LEU A 215 5.67 -16.05 3.80
N GLY A 216 5.54 -16.91 4.81
CA GLY A 216 5.14 -16.53 6.16
C GLY A 216 6.37 -16.39 7.05
N ILE A 217 6.42 -15.34 7.87
CA ILE A 217 7.46 -15.16 8.90
C ILE A 217 6.82 -15.01 10.28
N LYS A 218 7.36 -15.66 11.31
CA LYS A 218 6.85 -15.54 12.67
C LYS A 218 7.97 -15.65 13.70
N ASP A 219 7.61 -15.38 14.95
CA ASP A 219 8.50 -15.50 16.11
C ASP A 219 9.78 -14.65 16.00
N ILE A 220 9.73 -13.55 15.25
CA ILE A 220 10.86 -12.61 15.15
C ILE A 220 10.95 -11.82 16.45
N THR A 221 11.97 -12.13 17.26
CA THR A 221 12.16 -11.56 18.61
C THR A 221 13.06 -10.31 18.65
N ASP A 222 13.16 -9.72 19.83
CA ASP A 222 13.55 -8.33 20.06
C ASP A 222 14.94 -7.95 19.50
N GLY A 223 14.95 -7.01 18.54
CA GLY A 223 16.18 -6.44 17.95
C GLY A 223 16.61 -7.05 16.62
N ARG A 224 15.76 -7.87 16.00
CA ARG A 224 16.06 -8.60 14.76
C ARG A 224 15.07 -8.31 13.65
N TYR A 225 15.47 -8.70 12.43
CA TYR A 225 14.71 -8.51 11.21
C TYR A 225 14.22 -9.86 10.68
N GLY A 226 12.99 -9.92 10.18
CA GLY A 226 12.56 -11.05 9.35
C GLY A 226 13.37 -11.10 8.06
N ILE A 227 13.40 -9.98 7.34
CA ILE A 227 14.10 -9.84 6.07
C ILE A 227 15.04 -8.64 6.15
N TYR A 228 16.34 -8.88 6.17
CA TYR A 228 17.38 -7.85 6.28
C TYR A 228 18.09 -7.61 4.95
N ARG A 229 18.00 -6.37 4.43
CA ARG A 229 18.67 -5.84 3.23
C ARG A 229 18.40 -6.54 1.88
N PRO A 230 17.18 -7.01 1.57
CA PRO A 230 16.89 -7.54 0.23
C PRO A 230 17.00 -6.42 -0.82
N THR A 231 17.48 -6.74 -2.02
CA THR A 231 17.61 -5.76 -3.11
C THR A 231 16.65 -5.98 -4.28
N GLY A 232 15.91 -7.09 -4.31
CA GLY A 232 14.94 -7.37 -5.36
C GLY A 232 13.51 -6.96 -5.01
N ASN A 233 12.57 -7.69 -5.59
CA ASN A 233 11.15 -7.60 -5.34
C ASN A 233 10.79 -8.40 -4.08
N ILE A 234 10.00 -7.82 -3.20
CA ILE A 234 9.45 -8.52 -2.04
C ILE A 234 7.94 -8.52 -2.19
N LYS A 235 7.33 -9.70 -2.30
CA LYS A 235 5.89 -9.80 -2.54
C LYS A 235 5.21 -10.88 -1.72
N ASN A 236 3.96 -10.62 -1.36
CA ASN A 236 3.07 -11.58 -0.72
C ASN A 236 3.71 -12.17 0.56
N ILE A 237 4.16 -11.29 1.45
CA ILE A 237 4.82 -11.67 2.70
C ILE A 237 3.87 -11.39 3.85
N VAL A 238 3.69 -12.39 4.70
CA VAL A 238 2.82 -12.31 5.88
C VAL A 238 3.63 -12.58 7.13
N GLY A 239 3.26 -12.00 8.25
CA GLY A 239 3.92 -12.40 9.48
C GLY A 239 3.48 -11.76 10.77
N GLU A 240 3.63 -12.54 11.84
CA GLU A 240 3.60 -12.04 13.20
C GLU A 240 4.97 -11.45 13.54
N VAL A 241 5.02 -10.13 13.66
CA VAL A 241 6.26 -9.39 13.82
C VAL A 241 6.15 -8.49 15.03
N THR A 242 7.04 -8.69 16.01
CA THR A 242 7.07 -7.83 17.20
C THR A 242 7.86 -6.53 17.00
N ARG A 243 8.78 -6.50 16.01
CA ARG A 243 9.56 -5.30 15.61
C ARG A 243 9.66 -5.10 14.10
N TYR A 244 10.68 -5.68 13.46
CA TYR A 244 11.02 -5.40 12.06
C TYR A 244 10.73 -6.59 11.16
N GLY A 245 9.72 -6.45 10.30
CA GLY A 245 9.41 -7.48 9.32
C GLY A 245 10.41 -7.39 8.19
N ILE A 246 10.50 -6.22 7.57
CA ILE A 246 11.39 -5.95 6.43
C ILE A 246 12.25 -4.72 6.72
N THR A 247 13.52 -4.81 6.37
CA THR A 247 14.33 -3.63 6.08
C THR A 247 15.16 -3.84 4.84
N SER A 248 15.27 -2.84 3.96
CA SER A 248 16.05 -2.97 2.73
C SER A 248 17.32 -2.14 2.71
N GLY A 249 17.59 -1.34 3.74
CA GLY A 249 18.72 -0.42 3.72
C GLY A 249 18.74 0.46 2.46
N TYR A 250 17.55 0.81 1.97
CA TYR A 250 17.28 1.59 0.75
C TYR A 250 17.48 0.86 -0.60
N LYS A 251 17.49 -0.48 -0.64
CA LYS A 251 17.90 -1.21 -1.86
C LYS A 251 16.83 -2.09 -2.51
N ALA A 252 15.69 -2.33 -1.86
CA ALA A 252 14.61 -3.08 -2.48
C ALA A 252 14.10 -2.34 -3.73
N LYS A 253 13.79 -3.09 -4.80
CA LYS A 253 13.20 -2.52 -6.01
C LYS A 253 11.72 -2.19 -5.84
N PHE A 254 10.98 -3.09 -5.19
CA PHE A 254 9.54 -2.99 -5.03
C PHE A 254 9.07 -3.86 -3.86
N ILE A 255 8.08 -3.38 -3.10
CA ILE A 255 7.46 -4.15 -2.02
C ILE A 255 5.96 -4.20 -2.26
N LYS A 256 5.35 -5.40 -2.26
CA LYS A 256 3.92 -5.55 -2.52
C LYS A 256 3.26 -6.62 -1.66
N ASP A 257 1.97 -6.47 -1.38
CA ASP A 257 1.15 -7.50 -0.73
C ASP A 257 1.79 -7.92 0.61
N ILE A 258 1.94 -6.96 1.52
CA ILE A 258 2.57 -7.20 2.82
C ILE A 258 1.52 -7.15 3.90
N TYR A 259 1.48 -8.16 4.76
CA TYR A 259 0.63 -8.19 5.95
C TYR A 259 1.44 -8.50 7.20
N PHE A 260 1.65 -7.52 8.06
CA PHE A 260 2.30 -7.74 9.36
C PHE A 260 1.37 -7.41 10.51
N TRP A 261 1.33 -8.27 11.52
CA TRP A 261 0.55 -8.08 12.74
C TRP A 261 1.37 -8.29 14.01
N GLY A 262 0.82 -7.87 15.16
CA GLY A 262 1.48 -8.02 16.45
C GLY A 262 2.57 -6.97 16.72
N LEU A 263 2.56 -5.86 15.99
CA LEU A 263 3.55 -4.79 16.14
C LEU A 263 3.37 -4.14 17.52
N SER A 264 4.33 -4.35 18.44
CA SER A 264 4.15 -4.04 19.87
C SER A 264 5.13 -3.02 20.44
N ASN A 265 6.12 -2.56 19.67
CA ASN A 265 7.18 -1.68 20.17
C ASN A 265 7.13 -0.26 19.57
N THR A 266 7.20 0.74 20.46
CA THR A 266 7.10 2.17 20.16
C THR A 266 8.24 2.74 19.31
N SER A 267 9.31 1.97 19.07
CA SER A 267 10.47 2.43 18.31
C SER A 267 10.63 1.78 16.95
N TYR A 268 9.94 0.70 16.62
CA TYR A 268 10.37 -0.20 15.53
C TYR A 268 9.22 -0.56 14.59
N GLY A 269 9.41 -0.24 13.31
CA GLY A 269 8.39 -0.36 12.27
C GLY A 269 8.33 -1.74 11.64
N GLY A 270 7.14 -2.20 11.29
CA GLY A 270 6.95 -3.41 10.47
C GLY A 270 7.74 -3.35 9.14
N ILE A 271 7.86 -2.17 8.55
CA ILE A 271 8.76 -1.89 7.42
C ILE A 271 9.72 -0.74 7.78
N TYR A 272 11.02 -0.96 7.59
CA TYR A 272 12.09 -0.09 8.07
C TYR A 272 13.12 0.28 7.00
N ALA A 273 13.46 1.57 6.87
CA ALA A 273 14.55 2.08 6.03
C ALA A 273 14.45 1.63 4.55
N VAL A 274 13.28 1.88 3.94
CA VAL A 274 12.98 1.50 2.55
C VAL A 274 12.80 2.74 1.68
N ARG A 275 13.35 2.73 0.47
CA ARG A 275 13.23 3.78 -0.56
C ARG A 275 12.77 3.19 -1.89
N CYS A 276 11.57 2.63 -1.92
CA CYS A 276 11.04 1.99 -3.13
C CYS A 276 9.53 2.22 -3.25
N PRO A 277 8.94 1.99 -4.43
CA PRO A 277 7.49 1.93 -4.53
C PRO A 277 6.97 0.75 -3.69
N MET A 278 5.84 0.98 -3.02
CA MET A 278 5.13 0.00 -2.23
C MET A 278 3.66 -0.06 -2.66
N GLU A 279 3.06 -1.24 -2.64
CA GLU A 279 1.64 -1.43 -2.97
C GLU A 279 0.98 -2.50 -2.09
N ASP A 280 -0.29 -2.31 -1.71
CA ASP A 280 -1.09 -3.29 -0.96
C ASP A 280 -0.42 -3.70 0.37
N ILE A 281 -0.16 -2.71 1.23
CA ILE A 281 0.53 -2.90 2.51
C ILE A 281 -0.49 -2.81 3.65
N HIS A 282 -0.47 -3.78 4.56
CA HIS A 282 -1.25 -3.76 5.77
C HIS A 282 -0.39 -4.01 7.01
N LEU A 283 -0.47 -3.09 7.98
CA LEU A 283 0.30 -3.16 9.22
C LEU A 283 -0.63 -3.03 10.42
N GLN A 284 -0.66 -4.05 11.27
CA GLN A 284 -1.54 -4.17 12.41
C GLN A 284 -0.74 -4.17 13.72
N GLY A 285 -0.98 -3.18 14.57
CA GLY A 285 -0.42 -3.16 15.92
C GLY A 285 -1.00 -4.24 16.82
N ASP A 286 -0.31 -4.51 17.92
CA ASP A 286 -0.77 -5.41 18.96
C ASP A 286 -1.99 -4.82 19.73
N GLY A 287 -2.53 -5.61 20.67
CA GLY A 287 -3.65 -5.17 21.51
C GLY A 287 -3.33 -3.96 22.40
N SER A 288 -2.05 -3.61 22.60
CA SER A 288 -1.62 -2.47 23.40
C SER A 288 -1.51 -1.17 22.59
N GLY A 289 -1.62 -1.27 21.25
CA GLY A 289 -1.58 -0.14 20.32
C GLY A 289 -0.18 0.40 20.06
N ASN A 290 0.87 -0.05 20.75
CA ASN A 290 2.19 0.60 20.76
C ASN A 290 3.06 0.41 19.50
N GLY A 291 2.54 -0.24 18.46
CA GLY A 291 3.28 -0.55 17.24
C GLY A 291 3.66 0.67 16.40
N VAL A 292 4.81 0.60 15.72
CA VAL A 292 5.18 1.49 14.63
C VAL A 292 4.90 0.79 13.30
N GLY A 293 4.31 1.50 12.34
CA GLY A 293 4.01 0.95 11.01
C GLY A 293 5.22 1.01 10.09
N LEU A 294 5.37 2.15 9.41
CA LEU A 294 6.50 2.48 8.55
C LEU A 294 7.51 3.33 9.32
N ARG A 295 8.79 3.00 9.16
CA ARG A 295 9.88 3.77 9.79
C ARG A 295 11.01 4.08 8.81
N ASP A 296 11.49 5.33 8.80
CA ASP A 296 12.61 5.79 7.97
C ASP A 296 12.40 5.43 6.47
N CYS A 297 11.13 5.36 6.02
CA CYS A 297 10.74 4.95 4.67
C CYS A 297 10.65 6.17 3.73
N ASP A 298 11.79 6.79 3.48
CA ASP A 298 11.85 8.03 2.71
C ASP A 298 11.52 7.84 1.23
N PHE A 299 11.05 8.89 0.56
CA PHE A 299 10.85 9.02 -0.89
C PHE A 299 10.07 7.88 -1.55
N SER A 300 9.33 7.12 -0.75
CA SER A 300 8.59 5.96 -1.19
C SER A 300 7.20 6.39 -1.68
N ARG A 301 6.73 5.76 -2.75
CA ARG A 301 5.35 5.91 -3.23
C ARG A 301 4.57 4.71 -2.74
N ILE A 302 3.52 4.93 -1.96
CA ILE A 302 2.71 3.86 -1.41
C ILE A 302 1.33 3.91 -2.01
N ARG A 303 0.89 2.78 -2.56
CA ARG A 303 -0.47 2.55 -3.03
C ARG A 303 -1.17 1.58 -2.08
N ASN A 304 -2.41 1.87 -1.69
CA ASN A 304 -3.26 0.98 -0.88
C ASN A 304 -2.57 0.57 0.44
N LEU A 305 -2.40 1.55 1.34
CA LEU A 305 -1.88 1.29 2.70
C LEU A 305 -3.07 1.20 3.67
N SER A 306 -3.14 0.10 4.41
CA SER A 306 -4.07 -0.07 5.52
C SER A 306 -3.28 -0.18 6.82
N LEU A 307 -3.72 0.57 7.83
CA LEU A 307 -3.10 0.56 9.14
C LEU A 307 -4.17 0.16 10.15
N GLY A 308 -3.92 -0.96 10.84
CA GLY A 308 -4.78 -1.47 11.88
C GLY A 308 -4.67 -0.68 13.18
N LYS A 309 -4.73 -1.37 14.33
CA LYS A 309 -4.60 -0.75 15.67
C LYS A 309 -3.21 -0.13 15.88
N VAL A 310 -2.96 1.04 15.31
CA VAL A 310 -1.71 1.79 15.47
C VAL A 310 -2.00 2.98 16.37
N PHE A 311 -1.18 3.17 17.43
CA PHE A 311 -1.41 4.14 18.51
C PHE A 311 -1.74 5.56 18.04
N SER A 312 -1.04 5.99 16.98
CA SER A 312 -1.15 7.33 16.42
C SER A 312 -0.52 7.39 15.04
N LEU A 313 -0.88 8.39 14.25
CA LEU A 313 -0.28 8.67 12.95
C LEU A 313 1.25 8.84 13.03
N ASN A 314 1.75 9.46 14.12
CA ASN A 314 3.19 9.64 14.36
C ASN A 314 3.93 8.31 14.60
N LYS A 315 3.20 7.26 15.00
CA LYS A 315 3.73 5.89 15.10
C LYS A 315 3.48 5.10 13.83
N ALA A 316 2.41 5.37 13.10
CA ALA A 316 2.20 4.82 11.76
C ALA A 316 3.32 5.20 10.79
N PHE A 317 3.78 6.45 10.84
CA PHE A 317 4.84 6.98 9.99
C PHE A 317 5.93 7.62 10.84
N TYR A 318 6.91 6.81 11.29
CA TYR A 318 8.00 7.32 12.12
C TYR A 318 9.18 7.73 11.24
N ARG A 319 9.53 9.04 11.21
CA ARG A 319 10.67 9.59 10.46
C ARG A 319 10.66 9.30 8.95
N CYS A 320 9.49 9.23 8.33
CA CYS A 320 9.39 9.07 6.88
C CYS A 320 9.42 10.44 6.20
N ILE A 321 10.33 10.67 5.24
CA ILE A 321 10.44 11.93 4.49
C ILE A 321 9.93 11.75 3.05
N GLY A 322 9.15 12.69 2.52
CA GLY A 322 8.75 12.67 1.09
C GLY A 322 7.89 11.47 0.68
N LEU A 323 7.13 10.91 1.62
CA LEU A 323 6.22 9.79 1.39
C LEU A 323 4.98 10.26 0.62
N LYS A 324 4.70 9.66 -0.54
CA LYS A 324 3.47 9.92 -1.31
C LYS A 324 2.54 8.71 -1.17
N ALA A 325 1.54 8.80 -0.30
CA ALA A 325 0.58 7.72 -0.06
C ALA A 325 -0.79 8.06 -0.68
N VAL A 326 -1.35 7.14 -1.48
CA VAL A 326 -2.65 7.30 -2.16
C VAL A 326 -3.30 5.92 -2.37
N PRO A 327 -4.55 5.64 -1.95
CA PRO A 327 -5.31 6.09 -0.78
C PRO A 327 -4.95 5.28 0.50
N PHE A 328 -5.37 5.74 1.69
CA PHE A 328 -5.19 5.02 2.96
C PHE A 328 -6.52 4.81 3.70
N ASP A 329 -6.61 3.72 4.47
CA ASP A 329 -7.71 3.42 5.40
C ASP A 329 -7.14 3.23 6.82
N TYR A 330 -7.80 3.82 7.83
CA TYR A 330 -7.31 3.90 9.21
C TYR A 330 -8.47 3.81 10.21
N ASN A 331 -8.49 2.73 10.99
CA ASN A 331 -9.49 2.56 12.05
C ASN A 331 -9.04 3.24 13.35
N THR A 332 -9.68 4.35 13.72
CA THR A 332 -9.66 4.82 15.11
C THR A 332 -11.04 5.20 15.62
N THR A 333 -11.36 4.75 16.83
CA THR A 333 -12.42 5.30 17.68
C THR A 333 -12.05 6.65 18.31
N THR A 334 -10.96 7.29 17.88
CA THR A 334 -10.44 8.53 18.45
C THR A 334 -9.86 9.42 17.35
N LEU A 335 -10.48 10.59 17.13
CA LEU A 335 -10.03 11.66 16.24
C LEU A 335 -8.51 11.80 16.19
N VAL A 336 -7.91 11.65 15.00
CA VAL A 336 -6.51 11.96 14.77
C VAL A 336 -6.37 13.37 14.21
N TYR A 337 -5.78 14.25 15.01
CA TYR A 337 -5.16 15.47 14.53
C TYR A 337 -3.82 15.10 13.88
N GLY A 338 -3.63 15.43 12.61
CA GLY A 338 -2.32 15.47 11.95
C GLY A 338 -1.47 16.60 12.52
N TRP A 339 -1.19 16.57 13.83
CA TRP A 339 -0.36 17.55 14.51
C TRP A 339 1.08 17.04 14.57
N GLY A 340 1.96 17.74 13.85
CA GLY A 340 3.37 17.90 14.14
C GLY A 340 4.14 16.62 14.44
N VAL A 341 4.84 16.10 13.43
CA VAL A 341 6.07 15.34 13.66
C VAL A 341 7.04 16.30 14.36
N THR A 342 7.10 16.20 15.68
CA THR A 342 8.06 16.91 16.51
C THR A 342 9.41 16.23 16.34
N TYR A 343 10.17 16.60 15.31
CA TYR A 343 11.64 16.61 15.30
C TYR A 343 12.13 17.35 14.05
N SER A 344 13.22 18.09 14.23
CA SER A 344 13.83 19.18 13.45
C SER A 344 14.13 19.01 11.96
N ASP A 345 13.68 17.96 11.26
CA ASP A 345 14.23 17.61 9.94
C ASP A 345 13.15 17.15 8.94
N ILE A 346 12.04 17.87 8.84
CA ILE A 346 11.10 17.70 7.71
C ILE A 346 11.58 18.61 6.57
N TRP A 347 12.14 18.01 5.52
CA TRP A 347 12.64 18.75 4.35
C TRP A 347 11.63 18.83 3.18
N GLU A 348 10.53 18.05 3.17
CA GLU A 348 9.52 18.06 2.09
C GLU A 348 8.09 17.68 2.54
N PRO A 349 7.03 18.09 1.82
CA PRO A 349 5.64 17.86 2.20
C PRO A 349 5.23 16.39 2.15
N LEU A 350 4.58 15.92 3.22
CA LEU A 350 3.84 14.67 3.28
C LEU A 350 2.43 14.93 2.73
N THR A 351 1.97 14.19 1.72
CA THR A 351 0.57 14.23 1.25
C THR A 351 -0.13 12.94 1.67
N LEU A 352 -1.06 13.04 2.63
CA LEU A 352 -1.90 11.93 3.09
C LEU A 352 -3.32 12.16 2.62
N GLY A 353 -3.86 11.33 1.72
CA GLY A 353 -5.26 11.39 1.28
C GLY A 353 -6.15 10.47 2.11
N GLU A 354 -6.94 11.01 3.04
CA GLU A 354 -7.96 10.28 3.79
C GLU A 354 -9.22 10.14 2.91
N ILE A 355 -9.74 8.92 2.79
CA ILE A 355 -11.10 8.70 2.30
C ILE A 355 -11.97 8.61 3.56
N ASN A 356 -12.69 9.68 3.88
CA ASN A 356 -13.60 9.65 5.02
C ASN A 356 -14.75 8.64 4.81
N SER A 357 -15.41 8.28 5.90
CA SER A 357 -16.47 7.27 6.02
C SER A 357 -17.71 7.46 5.12
N ASP A 358 -17.76 8.46 4.24
CA ASP A 358 -18.90 8.70 3.35
C ASP A 358 -18.55 8.58 1.86
N ASN A 359 -17.31 8.19 1.50
CA ASN A 359 -16.86 8.10 0.09
C ASN A 359 -16.95 9.42 -0.71
N THR A 360 -17.33 10.55 -0.11
CA THR A 360 -17.46 11.84 -0.80
C THR A 360 -16.43 12.89 -0.41
N LYS A 361 -15.68 12.68 0.69
CA LYS A 361 -14.76 13.69 1.25
C LYS A 361 -13.32 13.18 1.24
N PHE A 362 -12.57 13.63 0.25
CA PHE A 362 -11.12 13.46 0.15
C PHE A 362 -10.42 14.54 0.97
N HIS A 363 -9.56 14.15 1.91
CA HIS A 363 -8.81 15.09 2.75
C HIS A 363 -7.31 14.88 2.55
N GLN A 364 -6.60 15.87 2.00
CA GLN A 364 -5.15 15.88 1.92
C GLN A 364 -4.53 16.69 3.05
N PHE A 365 -3.68 16.06 3.85
CA PHE A 365 -2.79 16.78 4.77
C PHE A 365 -1.54 17.21 4.03
N HIS A 366 -1.10 18.45 4.24
CA HIS A 366 0.17 19.01 3.76
C HIS A 366 0.90 19.69 4.93
N THR A 367 2.23 19.77 4.86
CA THR A 367 3.00 20.56 5.84
C THR A 367 2.52 22.00 5.92
N SER A 368 2.06 22.56 4.80
CA SER A 368 1.58 23.93 4.65
C SER A 368 0.08 24.11 4.89
N GLY A 369 -0.67 23.07 5.25
CA GLY A 369 -2.11 23.17 5.49
C GLY A 369 -2.89 21.92 5.11
N GLU A 370 -4.18 22.07 4.91
CA GLU A 370 -5.11 20.95 4.70
C GLU A 370 -5.99 21.23 3.47
N ILE A 371 -6.30 20.20 2.69
CA ILE A 371 -7.15 20.29 1.49
C ILE A 371 -8.32 19.34 1.62
N TYR A 372 -9.55 19.84 1.56
CA TYR A 372 -10.76 19.06 1.76
C TYR A 372 -11.62 19.11 0.50
N ASN A 373 -12.15 17.97 0.05
CA ASN A 373 -13.35 17.96 -0.79
C ASN A 373 -14.55 18.08 0.14
N VAL A 374 -15.25 19.20 0.06
CA VAL A 374 -16.37 19.53 0.92
C VAL A 374 -17.67 19.33 0.13
N ASP A 375 -18.58 18.57 0.73
CA ASP A 375 -19.91 18.24 0.22
C ASP A 375 -21.00 19.10 0.88
N GLU A 376 -22.21 19.10 0.30
CA GLU A 376 -23.39 19.97 0.46
C GLU A 376 -23.81 20.44 1.87
N ASP A 377 -23.25 19.88 2.96
CA ASP A 377 -23.64 20.17 4.36
C ASP A 377 -22.64 21.04 5.14
N ALA A 378 -21.55 21.49 4.53
CA ALA A 378 -20.69 22.47 5.21
C ALA A 378 -21.39 23.81 5.30
N THR A 379 -21.41 24.41 6.49
CA THR A 379 -22.07 25.68 6.85
C THR A 379 -21.61 26.92 6.06
N ILE A 380 -20.76 26.73 5.05
CA ILE A 380 -20.42 27.75 4.05
C ILE A 380 -21.16 27.34 2.79
N ASP A 381 -22.40 27.79 2.67
CA ASP A 381 -23.21 27.72 1.46
C ASP A 381 -22.49 28.60 0.40
N PRO A 382 -21.84 28.02 -0.63
CA PRO A 382 -21.12 28.83 -1.61
C PRO A 382 -22.13 29.61 -2.46
N PRO A 383 -21.84 30.86 -2.84
CA PRO A 383 -22.78 31.62 -3.63
C PRO A 383 -22.68 31.06 -5.05
N SER A 384 -23.83 30.82 -5.67
CA SER A 384 -23.99 30.42 -7.08
C SER A 384 -23.98 28.93 -7.43
N GLY A 385 -24.48 28.06 -6.54
CA GLY A 385 -24.98 26.74 -6.95
C GLY A 385 -23.92 25.68 -7.27
N ALA A 386 -22.70 25.86 -6.79
CA ALA A 386 -21.73 24.77 -6.69
C ALA A 386 -22.10 23.92 -5.48
N THR A 387 -22.53 22.68 -5.70
CA THR A 387 -22.90 21.75 -4.61
C THR A 387 -21.68 21.16 -3.90
N THR A 388 -20.49 21.28 -4.50
CA THR A 388 -19.23 20.75 -3.96
C THR A 388 -18.08 21.71 -4.25
N TYR A 389 -17.10 21.80 -3.34
CA TYR A 389 -15.88 22.58 -3.56
C TYR A 389 -14.66 21.94 -2.88
N ILE A 390 -13.47 22.31 -3.35
CA ILE A 390 -12.19 21.90 -2.76
C ILE A 390 -11.70 23.04 -1.86
N LYS A 391 -11.73 22.86 -0.54
CA LYS A 391 -11.25 23.84 0.45
C LYS A 391 -9.77 23.64 0.71
N MET A 392 -8.95 24.64 0.46
CA MET A 392 -7.52 24.67 0.82
C MET A 392 -7.31 25.61 2.01
N SER A 393 -7.09 25.05 3.20
CA SER A 393 -6.92 25.76 4.47
C SER A 393 -5.42 25.78 4.87
N PRO A 394 -4.68 26.87 4.64
CA PRO A 394 -3.26 26.95 4.98
C PRO A 394 -3.03 26.96 6.50
N ASN A 395 -1.85 26.55 6.93
CA ASN A 395 -1.35 26.72 8.29
C ASN A 395 -0.12 27.65 8.32
N SER A 396 0.48 27.84 9.50
CA SER A 396 1.63 28.75 9.73
C SER A 396 2.89 28.43 8.90
N HIS A 397 2.97 27.27 8.25
CA HIS A 397 4.07 26.91 7.36
C HIS A 397 3.83 27.30 5.90
N CYS A 398 2.61 27.67 5.51
CA CYS A 398 2.29 28.09 4.15
C CYS A 398 2.96 29.44 3.82
N ASN A 399 3.84 29.42 2.81
CA ASN A 399 4.49 30.62 2.28
C ASN A 399 4.95 30.37 0.82
N SER A 400 5.64 31.33 0.23
CA SER A 400 6.15 31.23 -1.15
C SER A 400 7.16 30.10 -1.38
N LEU A 401 7.91 29.67 -0.35
CA LEU A 401 8.85 28.55 -0.42
C LEU A 401 8.16 27.20 -0.16
N TYR A 402 7.11 27.22 0.65
CA TYR A 402 6.34 26.03 1.04
C TYR A 402 4.85 26.26 0.78
N PRO A 403 4.40 26.29 -0.49
CA PRO A 403 2.99 26.49 -0.79
C PRO A 403 2.16 25.27 -0.38
N LEU A 404 0.88 25.49 -0.05
CA LEU A 404 -0.13 24.44 0.00
C LEU A 404 -0.53 24.07 -1.43
N VAL A 405 -0.39 22.80 -1.83
CA VAL A 405 -0.50 22.38 -3.24
C VAL A 405 -1.64 21.39 -3.47
N HIS A 406 -2.58 21.74 -4.33
CA HIS A 406 -3.56 20.82 -4.89
C HIS A 406 -3.10 20.31 -6.27
N GLU A 407 -3.08 18.99 -6.47
CA GLU A 407 -2.70 18.37 -7.75
C GLU A 407 -3.91 17.77 -8.46
N GLU A 408 -4.07 18.05 -9.76
CA GLU A 408 -5.03 17.37 -10.62
C GLU A 408 -4.39 16.98 -11.97
N ASN A 409 -5.02 16.07 -12.72
CA ASN A 409 -4.53 15.68 -14.04
C ASN A 409 -5.68 15.52 -15.04
N ARG A 410 -5.40 15.79 -16.32
CA ARG A 410 -6.38 15.70 -17.41
C ARG A 410 -5.70 15.23 -18.70
N TYR A 411 -6.43 14.45 -19.49
CA TYR A 411 -5.99 14.08 -20.84
C TYR A 411 -6.27 15.22 -21.82
N GLN A 412 -5.31 15.54 -22.69
CA GLN A 412 -5.43 16.58 -23.71
C GLN A 412 -4.98 16.09 -25.09
N SER A 413 -5.65 16.56 -26.14
CA SER A 413 -5.48 16.13 -27.53
C SER A 413 -4.34 16.82 -28.30
N GLY A 414 -3.27 17.28 -27.64
CA GLY A 414 -2.11 17.93 -28.30
C GLY A 414 -2.42 19.26 -29.00
N THR A 415 -3.60 19.82 -28.76
CA THR A 415 -4.05 21.13 -29.27
C THR A 415 -4.04 22.14 -28.13
N SER A 416 -3.86 23.43 -28.43
CA SER A 416 -3.90 24.47 -27.39
C SER A 416 -5.26 24.51 -26.70
N LYS A 417 -5.28 24.55 -25.36
CA LYS A 417 -6.50 24.69 -24.55
C LYS A 417 -6.26 25.62 -23.38
N THR A 418 -7.29 26.34 -22.97
CA THR A 418 -7.28 27.15 -21.74
C THR A 418 -8.13 26.46 -20.69
N TYR A 419 -7.53 26.22 -19.52
CA TYR A 419 -8.18 25.65 -18.35
C TYR A 419 -8.43 26.78 -17.35
N THR A 420 -9.66 26.89 -16.88
CA THR A 420 -10.09 27.92 -15.92
C THR A 420 -10.71 27.27 -14.69
N TRP A 421 -10.09 27.47 -13.54
CA TRP A 421 -10.64 27.16 -12.22
C TRP A 421 -11.31 28.41 -11.64
N LYS A 422 -12.45 28.22 -10.98
CA LYS A 422 -13.04 29.26 -10.14
C LYS A 422 -12.44 29.14 -8.75
N VAL A 423 -11.99 30.27 -8.19
CA VAL A 423 -11.36 30.37 -6.87
C VAL A 423 -12.08 31.41 -6.01
N LEU A 424 -12.61 31.00 -4.87
CA LEU A 424 -13.17 31.86 -3.84
C LEU A 424 -12.12 32.06 -2.74
N ILE A 425 -11.87 33.31 -2.33
CA ILE A 425 -10.83 33.67 -1.35
C ILE A 425 -11.51 34.10 -0.06
N TRP A 426 -11.33 33.41 1.06
CA TRP A 426 -12.10 33.65 2.29
C TRP A 426 -11.25 33.99 3.51
N GLY A 427 -11.69 34.96 4.30
CA GLY A 427 -11.16 35.21 5.65
C GLY A 427 -9.78 35.88 5.70
N TYR A 428 -9.19 36.21 4.55
CA TYR A 428 -7.95 36.97 4.48
C TYR A 428 -8.21 38.46 4.70
N SER A 429 -7.32 39.13 5.44
CA SER A 429 -7.31 40.59 5.58
C SER A 429 -6.75 41.30 4.34
N SER A 430 -5.89 40.61 3.59
CA SER A 430 -5.34 41.05 2.31
C SER A 430 -5.05 39.83 1.43
N PHE A 431 -5.15 39.96 0.10
CA PHE A 431 -4.82 38.86 -0.81
C PHE A 431 -4.33 39.42 -2.15
N ASP A 432 -3.15 39.00 -2.57
CA ASP A 432 -2.57 39.39 -3.86
C ASP A 432 -2.85 38.32 -4.92
N VAL A 433 -2.91 38.72 -6.18
CA VAL A 433 -3.09 37.77 -7.30
C VAL A 433 -1.98 36.72 -7.38
N THR A 434 -0.80 37.01 -6.83
CA THR A 434 0.37 36.10 -6.76
C THR A 434 0.31 35.11 -5.60
N ASP A 435 -0.62 35.27 -4.66
CA ASP A 435 -0.80 34.36 -3.54
C ASP A 435 -1.40 33.01 -3.96
N VAL A 436 -1.98 32.93 -5.17
CA VAL A 436 -2.45 31.68 -5.80
C VAL A 436 -1.90 31.59 -7.22
N GLU A 437 -1.21 30.49 -7.51
CA GLU A 437 -0.75 30.16 -8.86
C GLU A 437 -1.26 28.79 -9.29
N VAL A 438 -1.38 28.59 -10.60
CA VAL A 438 -1.46 27.28 -11.22
C VAL A 438 -0.23 27.05 -12.08
N GLU A 439 0.37 25.88 -11.95
CA GLU A 439 1.44 25.39 -12.82
C GLU A 439 0.97 24.18 -13.60
N ALA A 440 1.40 24.06 -14.85
CA ALA A 440 1.12 22.90 -15.68
C ALA A 440 2.41 22.25 -16.17
N TRP A 441 2.42 20.92 -16.16
CA TRP A 441 3.49 20.09 -16.73
C TRP A 441 2.92 18.89 -17.48
N TYR A 442 3.67 18.39 -18.46
CA TYR A 442 3.34 17.16 -19.17
C TYR A 442 4.57 16.28 -19.33
N LEU A 443 4.35 14.98 -19.55
CA LEU A 443 5.41 14.04 -19.88
C LEU A 443 5.57 13.99 -21.40
N GLU A 444 6.76 14.33 -21.90
CA GLU A 444 7.08 14.16 -23.31
C GLU A 444 7.51 12.71 -23.54
N GLU A 445 6.63 11.90 -24.12
CA GLU A 445 6.84 10.44 -24.28
C GLU A 445 8.09 10.11 -25.09
N SER A 446 8.45 10.93 -26.08
CA SER A 446 9.63 10.72 -26.92
C SER A 446 10.95 10.85 -26.15
N THR A 447 10.96 11.58 -25.03
CA THR A 447 12.17 11.82 -24.22
C THR A 447 12.07 11.25 -22.81
N GLY A 448 10.86 10.92 -22.34
CA GLY A 448 10.60 10.53 -20.94
C GLY A 448 10.78 11.67 -19.94
N ILE A 449 11.02 12.91 -20.40
CA ILE A 449 11.34 14.06 -19.55
C ILE A 449 10.06 14.80 -19.16
N LYS A 450 9.93 15.15 -17.87
CA LYS A 450 8.92 16.10 -17.40
C LYS A 450 9.29 17.51 -17.85
N ARG A 451 8.43 18.17 -18.62
CA ARG A 451 8.60 19.60 -18.96
C ARG A 451 7.59 20.45 -18.20
N LYS A 452 8.08 21.40 -17.40
CA LYS A 452 7.27 22.52 -16.90
C LYS A 452 6.96 23.43 -18.09
N TYR A 453 5.69 23.66 -18.37
CA TYR A 453 5.27 24.38 -19.58
C TYR A 453 4.90 25.83 -19.29
N SER A 454 4.06 26.06 -18.28
CA SER A 454 3.51 27.38 -17.99
C SER A 454 3.15 27.53 -16.52
N THR A 455 3.13 28.78 -16.07
CA THR A 455 2.65 29.21 -14.76
C THR A 455 1.68 30.38 -14.99
N ALA A 456 0.56 30.38 -14.30
CA ALA A 456 -0.39 31.48 -14.31
C ALA A 456 -0.83 31.84 -12.88
N ASN A 457 -1.14 33.10 -12.66
CA ASN A 457 -1.66 33.62 -11.39
C ASN A 457 -3.13 34.00 -11.57
N LEU A 458 -3.80 34.38 -10.47
CA LEU A 458 -5.14 34.95 -10.56
C LEU A 458 -5.15 36.20 -11.44
N SER A 459 -6.23 36.39 -12.19
CA SER A 459 -6.42 37.62 -12.98
C SER A 459 -6.84 38.80 -12.09
N THR A 460 -7.65 38.51 -11.06
CA THR A 460 -8.13 39.43 -10.04
C THR A 460 -8.21 38.70 -8.70
N ALA A 461 -7.99 39.42 -7.60
CA ALA A 461 -8.16 38.89 -6.26
C ALA A 461 -9.22 39.72 -5.52
N THR A 462 -10.38 39.12 -5.29
CA THR A 462 -11.45 39.70 -4.46
C THR A 462 -11.62 38.84 -3.22
N ILE A 463 -11.43 39.46 -2.06
CA ILE A 463 -11.64 38.81 -0.76
C ILE A 463 -13.15 38.68 -0.53
N SER A 464 -13.58 37.48 -0.15
CA SER A 464 -14.95 37.18 0.23
C SER A 464 -15.15 37.14 1.74
N ASP A 465 -16.36 37.51 2.14
CA ASP A 465 -16.91 37.32 3.48
C ASP A 465 -18.26 36.59 3.42
N GLU A 466 -18.90 36.38 4.57
CA GLU A 466 -20.20 35.72 4.70
C GLU A 466 -21.33 36.34 3.88
N THR A 467 -21.19 37.60 3.45
CA THR A 467 -22.23 38.37 2.75
C THR A 467 -21.88 38.72 1.31
N ASN A 468 -20.60 38.72 0.96
CA ASN A 468 -20.08 39.16 -0.33
C ASN A 468 -19.09 38.13 -0.89
N GLN A 469 -19.62 36.97 -1.26
CA GLN A 469 -18.82 35.85 -1.73
C GLN A 469 -18.70 35.87 -3.27
N VAL A 470 -17.45 36.00 -3.75
CA VAL A 470 -17.11 36.33 -5.15
C VAL A 470 -16.08 35.33 -5.68
N TRP A 471 -16.43 34.62 -6.76
CA TRP A 471 -15.53 33.69 -7.45
C TRP A 471 -14.61 34.42 -8.44
N ASN A 472 -13.31 34.14 -8.37
CA ASN A 472 -12.28 34.70 -9.23
C ASN A 472 -11.75 33.65 -10.22
N ASP A 473 -11.28 34.09 -11.40
CA ASP A 473 -10.78 33.18 -12.42
C ASP A 473 -9.26 33.00 -12.32
N LEU A 474 -8.86 31.74 -12.15
CA LEU A 474 -7.49 31.26 -12.31
C LEU A 474 -7.42 30.50 -13.63
N SER A 475 -6.71 31.04 -14.63
CA SER A 475 -6.68 30.45 -15.98
C SER A 475 -5.27 30.20 -16.48
N ILE A 476 -5.06 29.05 -17.12
CA ILE A 476 -3.79 28.72 -17.78
C ILE A 476 -4.04 28.17 -19.18
N THR A 477 -3.37 28.74 -20.17
CA THR A 477 -3.36 28.22 -21.54
C THR A 477 -2.14 27.33 -21.72
N ILE A 478 -2.35 26.12 -22.23
CA ILE A 478 -1.30 25.15 -22.52
C ILE A 478 -1.44 24.60 -23.92
N SER A 479 -0.30 24.38 -24.59
CA SER A 479 -0.24 23.85 -25.95
C SER A 479 0.77 22.69 -26.00
N PRO A 480 0.41 21.51 -25.46
CA PRO A 480 1.29 20.36 -25.47
C PRO A 480 1.64 19.97 -26.91
N GLY A 481 2.91 19.64 -27.18
CA GLY A 481 3.36 19.25 -28.53
C GLY A 481 2.83 17.90 -29.01
N GLN A 482 2.16 17.15 -28.14
CA GLN A 482 1.53 15.86 -28.43
C GLN A 482 0.33 15.64 -27.52
N ALA A 483 -0.55 14.70 -27.89
CA ALA A 483 -1.61 14.27 -27.00
C ALA A 483 -1.02 13.52 -25.79
N GLY A 484 -1.66 13.64 -24.63
CA GLY A 484 -1.20 12.97 -23.41
C GLY A 484 -1.80 13.54 -22.15
N MET A 485 -1.33 13.03 -21.01
CA MET A 485 -1.69 13.52 -19.69
C MET A 485 -0.96 14.83 -19.37
N VAL A 486 -1.73 15.83 -19.01
CA VAL A 486 -1.26 17.08 -18.40
C VAL A 486 -1.59 17.05 -16.92
N TYR A 487 -0.65 17.50 -16.13
CA TYR A 487 -0.75 17.60 -14.68
C TYR A 487 -0.73 19.07 -14.28
N PHE A 488 -1.63 19.43 -13.37
CA PHE A 488 -1.76 20.77 -12.83
C PHE A 488 -1.45 20.78 -11.34
N GLN A 489 -0.79 21.84 -10.90
CA GLN A 489 -0.55 22.12 -9.49
C GLN A 489 -1.09 23.51 -9.17
N ILE A 490 -2.16 23.57 -8.39
CA ILE A 490 -2.70 24.82 -7.85
C ILE A 490 -2.05 25.03 -6.50
N LYS A 491 -1.41 26.18 -6.30
CA LYS A 491 -0.56 26.46 -5.15
C LYS A 491 -1.06 27.72 -4.46
N LEU A 492 -1.39 27.58 -3.18
CA LEU A 492 -1.65 28.69 -2.27
C LEU A 492 -0.36 29.01 -1.50
N LYS A 493 0.08 30.27 -1.53
CA LYS A 493 1.36 30.74 -0.98
C LYS A 493 1.22 31.63 0.25
N LYS A 494 0.01 31.80 0.77
CA LYS A 494 -0.27 32.71 1.88
C LYS A 494 -1.05 32.05 3.00
N TYR A 495 -0.64 32.36 4.22
CA TYR A 495 -1.30 31.99 5.46
C TYR A 495 -1.87 33.21 6.19
N GLU A 496 -3.14 33.12 6.56
CA GLU A 496 -3.73 33.89 7.67
C GLU A 496 -4.61 32.92 8.48
N LEU A 497 -4.61 33.04 9.81
CA LEU A 497 -5.29 32.10 10.68
C LEU A 497 -6.81 32.10 10.40
N GLY A 498 -7.36 30.93 10.09
CA GLY A 498 -8.79 30.76 9.79
C GLY A 498 -9.18 31.14 8.35
N ALA A 499 -8.26 31.66 7.55
CA ALA A 499 -8.47 31.93 6.14
C ALA A 499 -8.34 30.66 5.29
N PHE A 500 -8.95 30.64 4.10
CA PHE A 500 -8.84 29.54 3.15
C PHE A 500 -9.17 30.01 1.73
N ILE A 501 -8.85 29.18 0.73
CA ILE A 501 -9.45 29.32 -0.61
C ILE A 501 -10.35 28.11 -0.89
N ALA A 502 -11.43 28.33 -1.64
CA ALA A 502 -12.25 27.25 -2.18
C ALA A 502 -12.07 27.21 -3.71
N LEU A 503 -11.94 26.01 -4.26
CA LEU A 503 -11.86 25.77 -5.70
C LEU A 503 -13.14 25.08 -6.17
N ASP A 504 -13.70 25.53 -7.28
CA ASP A 504 -14.74 24.76 -7.98
C ASP A 504 -14.10 23.55 -8.67
N PRO A 505 -14.54 22.31 -8.37
CA PRO A 505 -14.02 21.11 -9.03
C PRO A 505 -14.33 21.08 -10.54
N LYS A 506 -15.32 21.86 -11.00
CA LYS A 506 -15.71 21.95 -12.40
C LYS A 506 -14.85 22.96 -13.15
N VAL A 507 -13.75 22.47 -13.71
CA VAL A 507 -12.87 23.27 -14.57
C VAL A 507 -13.52 23.53 -15.92
N SER A 508 -13.52 24.80 -16.34
CA SER A 508 -13.94 25.20 -17.68
C SER A 508 -12.78 25.06 -18.66
N VAL A 509 -13.04 24.50 -19.84
CA VAL A 509 -12.03 24.27 -20.87
C VAL A 509 -12.48 24.93 -22.17
N SER A 510 -11.66 25.82 -22.73
CA SER A 510 -11.91 26.51 -24.01
C SER A 510 -10.76 26.37 -25.00
#